data_AF-A0A966Y7B4-F1
#
_entry.id   AF-A0A966Y7B4-F1
#
_cell.length_a   1.000
_cell.length_b   1.000
_cell.length_c   1.000
_cell.angle_alpha   90.00
_cell.angle_beta   90.00
_cell.angle_gamma   90.00
#
_symmetry.space_group_name_H-M   'P 1'
#
loop_
_entity.id
_entity.type
_entity.pdbx_description
1 polymer ?
#
loop_
_entity_poly.entity_id
_entity_poly.type
_entity_poly.pdbx_seq_one_letter_code
_entity_poly.pdbx_strand_id
1 'polypeptide(L)'
;MMMIKWIFRLILITLLAAVLHYNLPHRDIVRITDTYEKRVDPGANSWFWSLGDAGSATGTPNRDVFFIQTTDANGSPRVYRNEDTGFGWPPYFKFNTSNLQARAADLISKADDQTPQWV
;
A
#
# COMPACT_ATOMS: atom_id res chain seq x y z
N MET A 1 -21.61 -29.34 -24.17
CA MET A 1 -21.64 -29.31 -22.69
C MET A 1 -20.25 -29.33 -22.02
N MET A 2 -19.25 -30.04 -22.56
CA MET A 2 -17.92 -30.13 -21.92
C MET A 2 -17.11 -28.81 -21.97
N MET A 3 -17.10 -28.10 -23.10
CA MET A 3 -16.31 -26.86 -23.26
C MET A 3 -16.80 -25.69 -22.40
N ILE A 4 -18.12 -25.51 -22.24
CA ILE A 4 -18.69 -24.42 -21.44
C ILE A 4 -18.22 -24.50 -19.98
N LYS A 5 -18.12 -25.71 -19.41
CA LYS A 5 -17.61 -25.90 -18.04
C LYS A 5 -16.14 -25.50 -17.92
N TRP A 6 -15.32 -25.79 -18.94
CA TRP A 6 -13.91 -25.42 -18.96
C TRP A 6 -13.70 -23.92 -19.18
N ILE A 7 -14.46 -23.30 -20.08
CA ILE A 7 -14.44 -21.84 -20.31
C ILE A 7 -14.83 -21.11 -19.02
N PHE A 8 -15.91 -21.55 -18.35
CA PHE A 8 -16.32 -20.97 -17.08
C PHE A 8 -15.23 -21.08 -16.00
N ARG A 9 -14.61 -22.26 -15.85
CA ARG A 9 -13.48 -22.47 -14.92
C ARG A 9 -12.29 -21.58 -15.25
N LEU A 10 -11.96 -21.46 -16.54
CA LEU A 10 -10.86 -20.60 -17.00
C LEU A 10 -11.11 -19.15 -16.62
N ILE A 11 -12.32 -18.63 -16.90
CA ILE A 11 -12.72 -17.28 -16.51
C ILE A 11 -12.58 -17.07 -15.00
N LEU A 12 -13.05 -18.03 -14.19
CA LEU A 12 -12.96 -17.94 -12.73
C LEU A 12 -11.50 -17.91 -12.25
N ILE A 13 -10.63 -18.77 -12.79
CA ILE A 13 -9.20 -18.84 -12.44
C ILE A 13 -8.48 -17.55 -12.87
N THR A 14 -8.75 -17.05 -14.07
CA THR A 14 -8.15 -15.81 -14.56
C THR A 14 -8.59 -14.62 -13.70
N LEU A 15 -9.86 -14.55 -13.31
CA LEU A 15 -10.37 -13.50 -12.43
C LEU A 15 -9.72 -13.58 -11.05
N LEU A 16 -9.60 -14.77 -10.46
CA LEU A 16 -8.89 -14.97 -9.20
C LEU A 16 -7.42 -14.57 -9.30
N ALA A 17 -6.73 -14.97 -10.37
CA ALA A 17 -5.34 -14.62 -10.61
C ALA A 17 -5.15 -13.10 -10.74
N ALA A 18 -6.06 -12.40 -11.42
CA ALA A 18 -6.04 -10.95 -11.53
C ALA A 18 -6.23 -10.25 -10.17
N VAL A 19 -7.17 -10.74 -9.35
CA VAL A 19 -7.40 -10.22 -7.98
C VAL A 19 -6.16 -10.42 -7.11
N LEU A 20 -5.52 -11.59 -7.17
CA LEU A 20 -4.29 -11.85 -6.43
C LEU A 20 -3.13 -10.99 -6.92
N HIS A 21 -2.95 -10.87 -8.24
CA HIS A 21 -1.91 -10.04 -8.83
C HIS A 21 -2.02 -8.57 -8.41
N TYR A 22 -3.24 -8.03 -8.35
CA TYR A 22 -3.49 -6.66 -7.94
C TYR A 22 -3.25 -6.41 -6.43
N ASN A 23 -3.57 -7.39 -5.58
CA ASN A 23 -3.59 -7.19 -4.13
C ASN A 23 -2.37 -7.71 -3.38
N LEU A 24 -1.64 -8.69 -3.94
CA LEU A 24 -0.52 -9.28 -3.23
C LEU A 24 0.60 -8.25 -3.01
N PRO A 25 1.30 -8.30 -1.88
CA PRO A 25 2.44 -7.43 -1.63
C PRO A 25 3.51 -7.58 -2.71
N HIS A 26 3.97 -6.45 -3.24
CA HIS A 26 5.09 -6.35 -4.16
C HIS A 26 6.27 -5.64 -3.47
N ARG A 27 7.48 -5.89 -3.97
CA ARG A 27 8.70 -5.25 -3.46
C ARG A 27 9.27 -4.31 -4.52
N ASP A 28 9.31 -3.03 -4.18
CA ASP A 28 9.97 -1.99 -4.98
C ASP A 28 11.22 -1.52 -4.23
N ILE A 29 12.34 -1.36 -4.95
CA ILE A 29 13.57 -0.78 -4.39
C ILE A 29 13.58 0.72 -4.67
N VAL A 30 13.59 1.51 -3.61
CA VAL A 30 13.43 2.96 -3.71
C VAL A 30 14.28 3.69 -2.67
N ARG A 31 14.57 4.96 -2.95
CA ARG A 31 15.16 5.87 -1.97
C ARG A 31 14.05 6.67 -1.31
N ILE A 32 14.01 6.68 0.02
CA ILE A 32 13.03 7.46 0.77
C ILE A 32 13.48 8.92 0.79
N THR A 33 12.59 9.82 0.36
CA THR A 33 12.86 11.26 0.30
C THR A 33 12.20 12.01 1.43
N ASP A 34 11.03 11.57 1.88
CA ASP A 34 10.30 12.19 3.00
C ASP A 34 9.24 11.24 3.56
N THR A 35 8.75 11.54 4.77
CA THR A 35 7.63 10.85 5.42
C THR A 35 6.72 11.87 6.08
N TYR A 36 5.40 11.77 5.86
CA TYR A 36 4.45 12.71 6.45
C TYR A 36 3.12 12.06 6.78
N GLU A 37 2.31 12.75 7.58
CA GLU A 37 0.95 12.36 7.93
C GLU A 37 -0.03 13.34 7.28
N LYS A 38 -1.14 12.83 6.74
CA LYS A 38 -2.17 13.66 6.12
C LYS A 38 -3.56 13.11 6.41
N ARG A 39 -4.47 14.02 6.77
CA ARG A 39 -5.89 13.73 6.84
C ARG A 39 -6.48 13.50 5.44
N VAL A 40 -7.14 12.36 5.26
CA VAL A 40 -7.79 11.96 4.01
C VAL A 40 -9.27 11.68 4.24
N ASP A 41 -10.09 12.10 3.27
CA ASP A 41 -11.47 11.64 3.08
C ASP A 41 -11.52 10.76 1.82
N PRO A 42 -11.64 9.43 1.96
CA PRO A 42 -11.66 8.49 0.85
C PRO A 42 -12.85 8.64 -0.11
N GLY A 43 -13.94 9.27 0.35
CA GLY A 43 -15.18 9.42 -0.42
C GLY A 43 -15.68 8.12 -1.05
N ALA A 44 -16.04 8.21 -2.34
CA ALA A 44 -16.59 7.09 -3.11
C ALA A 44 -15.62 5.89 -3.26
N ASN A 45 -14.31 6.12 -3.12
CA ASN A 45 -13.31 5.07 -3.26
C ASN A 45 -12.96 4.38 -1.94
N SER A 46 -13.68 4.67 -0.85
CA SER A 46 -13.46 4.13 0.49
C SER A 46 -13.27 2.61 0.56
N TRP A 47 -13.86 1.85 -0.37
CA TRP A 47 -13.71 0.40 -0.47
C TRP A 47 -12.28 -0.07 -0.81
N PHE A 48 -11.43 0.80 -1.37
CA PHE A 48 -10.02 0.54 -1.68
C PHE A 48 -9.04 1.12 -0.65
N TRP A 49 -9.55 1.47 0.53
CA TRP A 49 -8.78 1.97 1.66
C TRP A 49 -8.88 0.99 2.82
N SER A 50 -7.90 1.05 3.72
CA SER A 50 -8.02 0.28 4.95
C SER A 50 -9.13 0.85 5.83
N LEU A 51 -9.58 0.04 6.80
CA LEU A 51 -10.61 0.41 7.78
C LEU A 51 -10.10 1.37 8.86
N GLY A 52 -8.87 1.89 8.73
CA GLY A 52 -8.18 2.70 9.72
C GLY A 52 -7.26 1.88 10.62
N ASP A 53 -6.39 2.58 11.36
CA ASP A 53 -5.41 1.94 12.23
C ASP A 53 -6.07 1.19 13.40
N ALA A 54 -5.42 0.11 13.83
CA ALA A 54 -5.90 -0.70 14.96
C ALA A 54 -6.05 0.16 16.23
N GLY A 55 -7.27 0.24 16.76
CA GLY A 55 -7.60 1.06 17.94
C GLY A 55 -8.16 2.46 17.64
N SER A 56 -8.26 2.86 16.37
CA SER A 56 -8.92 4.10 15.97
C SER A 56 -10.45 4.03 16.11
N ALA A 57 -11.09 5.18 16.28
CA ALA A 57 -12.55 5.28 16.33
C ALA A 57 -13.17 4.76 15.02
N THR A 58 -14.12 3.83 15.13
CA THR A 58 -14.79 3.24 13.98
C THR A 58 -15.86 4.18 13.43
N GLY A 59 -15.99 4.24 12.10
CA GLY A 59 -17.07 4.99 11.44
C GLY A 59 -16.80 6.48 11.17
N THR A 60 -15.57 6.98 11.36
CA THR A 60 -15.23 8.34 10.92
C THR A 60 -14.97 8.37 9.40
N PRO A 61 -15.58 9.32 8.65
CA PRO A 61 -15.36 9.43 7.21
C PRO A 61 -13.94 9.91 6.88
N ASN A 62 -13.32 10.65 7.79
CA ASN A 62 -11.96 11.16 7.67
C ASN A 62 -11.01 10.44 8.63
N ARG A 63 -9.78 10.25 8.18
CA ARG A 63 -8.71 9.59 8.95
C ARG A 63 -7.35 10.17 8.61
N ASP A 64 -6.42 10.04 9.53
CA ASP A 64 -5.04 10.40 9.31
C ASP A 64 -4.29 9.19 8.74
N VAL A 65 -3.53 9.44 7.68
CA VAL A 65 -2.82 8.41 6.93
C VAL A 65 -1.36 8.82 6.82
N PHE A 66 -0.48 7.88 7.13
CA PHE A 66 0.95 8.04 6.89
C PHE A 66 1.28 7.80 5.42
N PHE A 67 2.13 8.67 4.89
CA PHE A 67 2.66 8.58 3.54
C PHE A 67 4.19 8.53 3.59
N ILE A 68 4.75 7.75 2.68
CA ILE A 68 6.20 7.64 2.46
C ILE A 68 6.47 8.09 1.03
N GLN A 69 7.18 9.20 0.88
CA GLN A 69 7.64 9.70 -0.41
C GLN A 69 8.97 9.08 -0.76
N THR A 70 9.08 8.67 -2.02
CA THR A 70 10.25 7.96 -2.50
C THR A 70 10.59 8.36 -3.93
N THR A 71 11.79 8.05 -4.36
CA THR A 71 12.22 8.12 -5.75
C THR A 71 12.80 6.78 -6.15
N ASP A 72 12.39 6.26 -7.31
CA ASP A 72 12.95 5.01 -7.84
C ASP A 72 14.30 5.21 -8.51
N ALA A 73 14.95 4.10 -8.91
CA ALA A 73 16.27 4.12 -9.54
C ALA A 73 16.31 4.91 -10.86
N ASN A 74 15.16 5.13 -11.50
CA ASN A 74 15.04 5.92 -12.72
C ASN A 74 14.79 7.41 -12.43
N GLY A 75 14.77 7.81 -11.15
CA GLY A 75 14.48 9.19 -10.74
C GLY A 75 12.99 9.52 -10.69
N SER A 76 12.08 8.56 -10.85
CA SER A 76 10.64 8.81 -10.84
C SER A 76 10.09 8.83 -9.41
N PRO A 77 9.32 9.85 -9.02
CA PRO A 77 8.74 9.92 -7.68
C PRO A 77 7.61 8.90 -7.50
N ARG A 78 7.54 8.28 -6.32
CA ARG A 78 6.45 7.38 -5.90
C ARG A 78 6.04 7.70 -4.47
N VAL A 79 4.75 7.60 -4.17
CA VAL A 79 4.22 7.86 -2.83
C VAL A 79 3.41 6.65 -2.38
N TYR A 80 3.82 6.06 -1.26
CA TYR A 80 3.16 4.89 -0.68
C TYR A 80 2.26 5.30 0.48
N ARG A 81 1.09 4.66 0.56
CA ARG A 81 0.21 4.74 1.74
C ARG A 81 0.67 3.70 2.76
N ASN A 82 1.02 4.15 3.94
CA ASN A 82 1.37 3.31 5.06
C ASN A 82 0.16 3.26 5.99
N GLU A 83 -0.66 2.22 5.83
CA GLU A 83 -1.89 2.00 6.62
C GLU A 83 -1.92 0.57 7.16
N ASP A 84 -2.48 0.36 8.35
CA ASP A 84 -2.78 -0.99 8.84
C ASP A 84 -4.03 -1.50 8.13
N THR A 85 -3.97 -2.72 7.60
CA THR A 85 -5.05 -3.30 6.81
C THR A 85 -6.04 -4.10 7.67
N GLY A 86 -5.56 -4.81 8.69
CA GLY A 86 -6.39 -5.70 9.50
C GLY A 86 -7.22 -6.67 8.63
N PHE A 87 -8.54 -6.67 8.80
CA PHE A 87 -9.49 -7.40 7.95
C PHE A 87 -10.05 -6.57 6.78
N GLY A 88 -9.51 -5.38 6.56
CA GLY A 88 -9.92 -4.44 5.51
C GLY A 88 -9.23 -4.67 4.17
N TRP A 89 -9.23 -3.63 3.33
CA TRP A 89 -8.56 -3.64 2.03
C TRP A 89 -7.16 -3.02 2.11
N PRO A 90 -6.18 -3.51 1.33
CA PRO A 90 -6.18 -4.78 0.58
C PRO A 90 -6.25 -6.02 1.51
N PRO A 91 -6.75 -7.18 1.01
CA PRO A 91 -7.09 -8.35 1.81
C PRO A 91 -5.86 -9.18 2.23
N TYR A 92 -4.88 -8.54 2.83
CA TYR A 92 -3.74 -9.17 3.51
C TYR A 92 -3.51 -8.49 4.85
N PHE A 93 -2.87 -9.16 5.79
CA PHE A 93 -2.59 -8.62 7.12
C PHE A 93 -1.33 -7.76 7.15
N LYS A 94 -1.48 -6.48 7.47
CA LYS A 94 -0.40 -5.52 7.76
C LYS A 94 -0.76 -4.75 9.03
N PHE A 95 0.25 -4.61 9.89
CA PHE A 95 0.16 -3.97 11.20
C PHE A 95 1.43 -3.13 11.46
N ASN A 96 1.42 -2.36 12.55
CA ASN A 96 2.55 -1.58 13.05
C ASN A 96 2.96 -0.43 12.12
N THR A 97 1.99 0.21 11.49
CA THR A 97 2.21 1.36 10.59
C THR A 97 3.04 2.47 11.23
N SER A 98 2.83 2.84 12.49
CA SER A 98 3.63 3.87 13.18
C SER A 98 5.10 3.48 13.34
N ASN A 99 5.39 2.22 13.67
CA ASN A 99 6.76 1.72 13.78
C ASN A 99 7.45 1.68 12.41
N LEU A 100 6.71 1.28 11.37
CA LEU A 100 7.22 1.31 10.00
C LEU A 100 7.50 2.75 9.56
N GLN A 101 6.64 3.69 9.93
CA GLN A 101 6.82 5.12 9.64
C GLN A 101 8.09 5.67 10.29
N ALA A 102 8.32 5.36 11.57
CA ALA A 102 9.53 5.78 12.28
C ALA A 102 10.80 5.23 11.63
N ARG A 103 10.79 3.95 11.21
CA ARG A 103 11.91 3.34 10.48
C ARG A 103 12.12 3.95 9.10
N ALA A 104 11.04 4.27 8.39
CA ALA A 104 11.13 4.94 7.10
C ALA A 104 11.75 6.34 7.23
N ALA A 105 11.40 7.08 8.28
CA ALA A 105 11.98 8.40 8.57
C ALA A 105 13.48 8.32 8.87
N ASP A 106 13.92 7.31 9.63
CA ASP A 106 15.34 7.05 9.91
C ASP A 106 16.16 6.72 8.64
N LEU A 107 15.49 6.22 7.60
CA LEU A 107 16.10 5.81 6.33
C LEU A 107 16.02 6.89 5.23
N ILE A 108 15.54 8.10 5.54
CA ILE A 108 15.53 9.21 4.57
C ILE A 108 16.97 9.52 4.15
N SER A 109 17.20 9.60 2.84
CA SER A 109 18.50 9.99 2.28
C SER A 109 18.34 10.92 1.09
N LYS A 110 19.35 11.75 0.83
CA LYS A 110 19.37 12.70 -0.29
C LYS A 110 20.04 12.11 -1.53
N ALA A 111 19.83 12.75 -2.67
CA ALA A 111 20.35 12.27 -3.95
C ALA A 111 21.87 12.49 -4.06
N ASP A 112 22.38 13.50 -3.35
CA ASP A 112 23.78 13.93 -3.30
C ASP A 112 24.57 13.32 -2.13
N ASP A 113 23.95 12.44 -1.34
CA ASP A 113 24.66 11.72 -0.28
C ASP A 113 25.75 10.82 -0.89
N GLN A 114 26.88 10.69 -0.20
CA GLN A 114 27.99 9.84 -0.66
C GLN A 114 27.57 8.37 -0.83
N THR A 115 26.60 7.92 -0.03
CA THR A 115 26.01 6.58 -0.09
C THR A 115 24.50 6.69 0.12
N PRO A 116 23.72 6.99 -0.95
CA PRO A 116 22.27 7.07 -0.84
C PRO A 116 21.70 5.72 -0.43
N GLN A 117 20.72 5.72 0.47
CA GLN A 117 20.12 4.49 1.00
C GLN A 117 18.95 4.06 0.12
N TRP A 118 19.02 2.82 -0.37
CA TRP A 118 17.99 2.18 -1.19
C TRP A 118 17.42 1.00 -0.40
N VAL A 119 16.10 1.00 -0.22
CA VAL A 119 15.38 0.00 0.61
C VAL A 119 14.22 -0.63 -0.14
#